data_AF-A0A7R9YDH8-F1
#
_entry.id   AF-A0A7R9YDH8-F1
#
_cell.length_a   1.000
_cell.length_b   1.000
_cell.length_c   1.000
_cell.angle_alpha   90.00
_cell.angle_beta   90.00
_cell.angle_gamma   90.00
#
_symmetry.space_group_name_H-M   'P 1'
#
loop_
_entity.id
_entity.type
_entity.pdbx_description
1 polymer ?
#
loop_
_entity_poly.entity_id
_entity_poly.type
_entity_poly.pdbx_seq_one_letter_code
_entity_poly.pdbx_strand_id
1 'polypeptide(L)'
;NPDSGFCSRELKTVYLRHRGSFLMLRLHKPHINPRNLYNQVAVVAVNLLGDELDIDEQSDDILPGRCSGGQDDISFDMTYDPSTAKKLRELASAKERAVETEDYGLAKRIKHVQAAVEEL
;
A
#
# COMPACT_ATOMS: atom_id res chain seq x y z
N ASN A 1 -13.07 16.08 -15.33
CA ASN A 1 -14.53 15.88 -15.22
C ASN A 1 -15.25 17.13 -15.71
N PRO A 2 -16.15 17.07 -16.71
CA PRO A 2 -16.97 18.21 -17.12
C PRO A 2 -17.78 18.82 -15.98
N ASP A 3 -18.25 18.01 -15.01
CA ASP A 3 -19.03 18.51 -13.87
C ASP A 3 -18.21 19.44 -12.95
N SER A 4 -16.88 19.28 -12.94
CA SER A 4 -15.96 20.14 -12.18
C SER A 4 -15.30 21.23 -13.03
N GLY A 5 -15.80 21.47 -14.24
CA GLY A 5 -15.19 22.42 -15.17
C GLY A 5 -13.75 22.07 -15.55
N PHE A 6 -13.38 20.79 -15.46
CA PHE A 6 -12.02 20.29 -15.70
C PHE A 6 -10.93 20.86 -14.78
N CYS A 7 -11.31 21.49 -13.66
CA CYS A 7 -10.38 22.05 -12.69
C CYS A 7 -9.96 21.04 -11.60
N SER A 8 -10.69 19.93 -11.45
CA SER A 8 -10.43 18.94 -10.40
C SER A 8 -9.90 17.63 -10.95
N ARG A 9 -9.00 16.99 -10.19
CA ARG A 9 -8.58 15.61 -10.40
C ARG A 9 -9.78 14.67 -10.18
N GLU A 10 -9.83 13.57 -10.92
CA GLU A 10 -10.88 12.55 -10.76
C GLU A 10 -10.40 11.49 -9.76
N LEU A 11 -11.19 11.26 -8.72
CA LEU A 11 -11.03 10.14 -7.80
C LEU A 11 -12.24 9.23 -8.00
N LYS A 12 -11.99 7.96 -8.32
CA LYS A 12 -13.05 6.99 -8.56
C LYS A 12 -12.80 5.71 -7.78
N THR A 13 -13.75 5.37 -6.91
CA THR A 13 -13.78 4.10 -6.18
C THR A 13 -14.81 3.20 -6.83
N VAL A 14 -14.43 1.96 -7.14
CA VAL A 14 -15.33 0.97 -7.73
C VAL A 14 -15.27 -0.30 -6.89
N TYR A 15 -16.43 -0.78 -6.45
CA TYR A 15 -16.55 -2.06 -5.75
C TYR A 15 -16.83 -3.15 -6.77
N LEU A 16 -15.93 -4.14 -6.86
CA LEU A 16 -16.06 -5.27 -7.77
C LEU A 16 -16.22 -6.56 -6.96
N ARG A 17 -17.30 -7.31 -7.19
CA ARG A 17 -17.49 -8.66 -6.63
C ARG A 17 -17.05 -9.72 -7.62
N HIS A 18 -15.77 -9.67 -8.01
CA HIS A 18 -15.22 -10.59 -9.00
C HIS A 18 -13.88 -11.13 -8.52
N ARG A 19 -13.65 -12.42 -8.76
CA ARG A 19 -12.35 -13.06 -8.57
C ARG A 19 -11.54 -12.86 -9.85
N GLY A 20 -10.31 -12.39 -9.73
CA GLY A 20 -9.44 -12.18 -10.88
C GLY A 20 -8.03 -11.79 -10.46
N SER A 21 -7.07 -12.16 -11.31
CA SER A 21 -5.65 -11.91 -11.06
C SER A 21 -5.13 -10.66 -11.76
N PHE A 22 -5.89 -10.11 -12.71
CA PHE A 22 -5.46 -8.99 -13.55
C PHE A 22 -6.49 -7.87 -13.58
N LEU A 23 -6.00 -6.64 -13.58
CA LEU A 23 -6.78 -5.43 -13.77
C LEU A 23 -6.34 -4.71 -15.03
N MET A 24 -7.29 -4.35 -15.90
CA MET A 24 -7.04 -3.54 -17.08
C MET A 24 -7.57 -2.11 -16.86
N LEU A 25 -6.67 -1.13 -16.85
CA LEU A 25 -7.02 0.29 -16.79
C LEU A 25 -7.06 0.87 -18.19
N ARG A 26 -8.26 1.26 -18.66
CA ARG A 26 -8.43 1.90 -19.97
C ARG A 26 -8.58 3.41 -19.81
N LEU A 27 -7.51 4.14 -20.12
CA LEU A 27 -7.49 5.60 -20.09
C LEU A 27 -8.09 6.15 -21.38
N HIS A 28 -9.11 7.00 -21.25
CA HIS A 28 -9.73 7.70 -22.37
C HIS A 28 -8.99 9.00 -22.71
N LYS A 29 -9.32 9.59 -23.87
CA LYS A 29 -8.70 10.84 -24.35
C LYS A 29 -8.84 11.95 -23.28
N PRO A 30 -7.76 12.69 -22.95
CA PRO A 30 -7.84 13.75 -21.96
C PRO A 30 -8.64 14.94 -22.46
N HIS A 31 -9.03 15.80 -21.52
CA HIS A 31 -9.59 17.10 -21.83
C HIS A 31 -8.54 17.99 -22.53
N ILE A 32 -8.98 18.72 -23.57
CA ILE A 32 -8.13 19.63 -24.33
C ILE A 32 -7.78 20.82 -23.46
N ASN A 33 -6.51 20.95 -23.09
CA ASN A 33 -6.00 22.03 -22.27
C ASN A 33 -4.81 22.70 -22.98
N PRO A 34 -4.76 24.04 -23.09
CA PRO A 34 -3.60 24.75 -23.66
C PRO A 34 -2.26 24.37 -23.02
N ARG A 35 -2.26 23.92 -21.76
CA ARG A 35 -1.05 23.47 -21.04
C ARG A 35 -0.68 22.01 -21.31
N ASN A 36 -1.60 21.20 -21.84
CA ASN A 36 -1.37 19.79 -22.16
C ASN A 36 -1.13 19.62 -23.67
N LEU A 37 0.02 20.11 -24.15
CA LEU A 37 0.39 20.14 -25.57
C LEU A 37 0.42 18.75 -26.22
N TYR A 38 0.67 17.72 -25.42
CA TYR A 38 0.87 16.34 -25.89
C TYR A 38 -0.30 15.41 -25.60
N ASN A 39 -1.46 15.93 -25.13
CA ASN A 39 -2.61 15.11 -24.75
C ASN A 39 -2.24 13.94 -23.81
N GLN A 40 -1.40 14.22 -22.83
CA GLN A 40 -0.98 13.24 -21.84
C GLN A 40 -2.07 13.00 -20.80
N VAL A 41 -2.11 11.77 -20.28
CA VAL A 41 -2.93 11.37 -19.12
C VAL A 41 -1.98 10.86 -18.05
N ALA A 42 -2.16 11.32 -16.82
CA ALA A 42 -1.37 10.89 -15.67
C ALA A 42 -2.25 10.15 -14.66
N VAL A 43 -1.76 9.02 -14.17
CA VAL A 43 -2.33 8.29 -13.04
C VAL A 43 -1.49 8.62 -11.82
N VAL A 44 -2.12 9.13 -10.77
CA VAL A 44 -1.41 9.50 -9.53
C VAL A 44 -1.24 8.28 -8.62
N ALA A 45 -2.32 7.55 -8.39
CA ALA A 45 -2.33 6.38 -7.54
C ALA A 45 -3.45 5.42 -7.95
N VAL A 46 -3.23 4.13 -7.70
CA VAL A 46 -4.23 3.06 -7.82
C VAL A 46 -4.16 2.28 -6.53
N ASN A 47 -5.28 2.18 -5.82
CA ASN A 47 -5.38 1.36 -4.62
C ASN A 47 -6.32 0.18 -4.89
N LEU A 48 -5.86 -1.03 -4.59
CA LEU A 48 -6.63 -2.26 -4.76
C LEU A 48 -6.81 -2.89 -3.38
N LEU A 49 -8.07 -3.07 -2.99
CA LEU A 49 -8.45 -3.67 -1.73
C LEU A 49 -9.22 -4.95 -2.04
N GLY A 50 -8.84 -6.05 -1.40
CA GLY A 50 -9.48 -7.35 -1.57
C GLY A 50 -8.87 -8.39 -0.64
N ASP A 51 -9.56 -9.52 -0.55
CA ASP A 51 -9.07 -10.68 0.20
C ASP A 51 -8.22 -11.57 -0.70
N GLU A 52 -7.20 -12.19 -0.12
CA GLU A 52 -6.42 -13.21 -0.82
C GLU A 52 -7.34 -14.37 -1.21
N LEU A 53 -7.16 -14.86 -2.44
CA LEU A 53 -7.78 -16.12 -2.83
C LEU A 53 -6.94 -17.20 -2.18
N ASP A 54 -7.57 -18.12 -1.44
CA ASP A 54 -6.95 -19.40 -1.10
C ASP A 54 -6.58 -20.08 -2.43
N ILE A 55 -5.34 -19.88 -2.85
CA ILE A 55 -4.72 -20.71 -3.86
C ILE A 55 -4.58 -22.03 -3.13
N ASP A 56 -5.40 -23.03 -3.47
CA ASP A 56 -5.15 -24.40 -3.01
C ASP A 56 -3.76 -24.78 -3.52
N GLU A 57 -2.74 -24.51 -2.71
CA GLU A 57 -1.35 -24.85 -2.96
C GLU A 57 -1.22 -26.37 -2.83
N GLN A 58 -1.59 -27.10 -3.88
CA GLN A 58 -0.94 -28.37 -4.18
C GLN A 58 0.43 -28.08 -4.80
N SER A 59 1.31 -27.54 -3.97
CA SER A 59 2.75 -27.63 -4.17
C SER A 59 3.39 -27.66 -2.78
N ASP A 60 3.40 -28.86 -2.22
CA ASP A 60 4.37 -29.25 -1.20
C ASP A 60 5.77 -28.84 -1.68
N ASP A 61 6.41 -27.85 -1.04
CA ASP A 61 7.87 -27.78 -0.83
C ASP A 61 8.26 -26.60 0.09
N ILE A 62 8.19 -26.88 1.40
CA ILE A 62 9.09 -26.49 2.50
C ILE A 62 9.96 -25.22 2.35
N LEU A 63 9.60 -24.14 3.09
CA LEU A 63 10.55 -23.32 3.86
C LEU A 63 9.81 -22.48 4.93
N PRO A 64 10.03 -22.68 6.25
CA PRO A 64 9.42 -21.86 7.26
C PRO A 64 10.23 -20.57 7.42
N GLY A 65 9.64 -19.45 7.02
CA GLY A 65 10.04 -18.14 7.52
C GLY A 65 11.00 -17.36 6.64
N ARG A 66 10.62 -17.06 5.40
CA ARG A 66 10.97 -15.77 4.78
C ARG A 66 10.15 -15.48 3.53
N CYS A 67 9.88 -14.19 3.34
CA CYS A 67 9.42 -13.52 2.11
C CYS A 67 7.89 -13.30 1.94
N SER A 68 7.42 -12.21 2.56
CA SER A 68 6.57 -11.22 1.88
C SER A 68 7.12 -9.85 2.33
N GLY A 69 8.20 -9.34 1.75
CA GLY A 69 8.17 -8.83 0.39
C GLY A 69 7.43 -7.49 0.36
N GLY A 70 7.92 -6.51 1.14
CA GLY A 70 7.59 -5.09 0.99
C GLY A 70 6.11 -4.75 1.16
N GLN A 71 5.57 -4.82 2.39
CA GLN A 71 4.38 -4.03 2.71
C GLN A 71 4.78 -2.55 2.71
N ASP A 72 4.74 -1.99 1.51
CA ASP A 72 4.16 -0.70 1.18
C ASP A 72 4.64 0.53 1.93
N ASP A 73 5.76 1.08 1.48
CA ASP A 73 6.20 2.42 1.87
C ASP A 73 5.21 3.53 1.42
N ILE A 74 4.28 3.24 0.48
CA ILE A 74 3.30 4.23 -0.04
C ILE A 74 1.93 4.08 0.62
N SER A 75 1.43 2.86 0.83
CA SER A 75 0.12 2.66 1.46
C SER A 75 0.17 3.07 2.93
N PHE A 76 1.31 2.82 3.60
CA PHE A 76 1.56 3.24 4.97
C PHE A 76 1.66 4.77 5.12
N ASP A 77 2.41 5.44 4.22
CA ASP A 77 2.63 6.90 4.27
C ASP A 77 1.40 7.71 3.83
N MET A 78 0.43 7.07 3.14
CA MET A 78 -0.89 7.67 2.87
C MET A 78 -1.88 7.53 4.03
N THR A 79 -1.70 6.52 4.89
CA THR A 79 -2.65 6.20 5.97
C THR A 79 -2.35 7.00 7.24
N TYR A 80 -1.07 7.30 7.48
CA TYR A 80 -0.62 7.99 8.70
C TYR A 80 0.00 9.36 8.37
N ASP A 81 -0.03 10.29 9.33
CA ASP A 81 0.73 11.54 9.27
C ASP A 81 2.23 11.23 9.08
N PRO A 82 2.98 11.97 8.22
CA PRO A 82 4.42 11.82 8.08
C PRO A 82 5.20 11.76 9.40
N SER A 83 4.70 12.42 10.46
CA SER A 83 5.33 12.36 11.79
C SER A 83 5.21 10.99 12.46
N THR A 84 4.07 10.31 12.25
CA THR A 84 3.74 9.00 12.81
C THR A 84 4.34 7.88 11.98
N ALA A 85 4.28 7.99 10.65
CA ALA A 85 4.91 7.05 9.73
C ALA A 85 6.42 6.93 9.98
N LYS A 86 7.10 8.06 10.21
CA LYS A 86 8.52 8.09 10.56
C LYS A 86 8.83 7.34 11.86
N LYS A 87 8.01 7.52 12.90
CA LYS A 87 8.18 6.82 14.20
C LYS A 87 7.96 5.32 14.06
N LEU A 88 6.93 4.90 13.33
CA LEU A 88 6.65 3.48 13.12
C LEU A 88 7.78 2.79 12.33
N ARG A 89 8.36 3.48 11.34
CA ARG A 89 9.55 2.99 10.60
C ARG A 89 10.77 2.83 11.52
N GLU A 90 11.00 3.78 12.41
CA GLU A 90 12.09 3.70 13.39
C GLU A 90 11.90 2.52 14.35
N LEU A 91 10.68 2.32 14.86
CA LEU A 91 10.33 1.18 15.71
C LEU A 91 10.48 -0.15 14.97
N ALA A 92 10.14 -0.20 13.69
CA ALA A 92 10.29 -1.41 12.88
C ALA A 92 11.77 -1.80 12.71
N SER A 93 12.62 -0.82 12.39
CA SER A 93 14.08 -1.03 12.31
C SER A 93 14.67 -1.43 13.67
N ALA A 94 14.20 -0.84 14.77
CA ALA A 94 14.64 -1.21 16.12
C ALA A 94 14.23 -2.64 16.50
N LYS A 95 13.04 -3.08 16.10
CA LYS A 95 12.58 -4.46 16.26
C LYS A 95 13.46 -5.42 15.47
N GLU A 96 13.79 -5.10 14.22
CA GLU A 96 14.64 -5.95 13.37
C GLU A 96 16.04 -6.12 13.97
N ARG A 97 16.65 -5.02 14.45
CA ARG A 97 17.93 -5.09 15.18
C ARG A 97 17.86 -5.95 16.44
N ALA A 98 16.78 -5.83 17.22
CA ALA A 98 16.61 -6.64 18.43
C ALA A 98 16.47 -8.14 18.12
N VAL A 99 15.82 -8.47 17.00
CA VAL A 99 15.69 -9.85 16.51
C VAL A 99 17.05 -10.37 16.01
N GLU A 100 17.83 -9.55 15.31
CA GLU A 100 19.18 -9.90 14.84
C GLU A 100 20.15 -10.15 16.00
N THR A 101 20.02 -9.39 17.09
CA THR A 101 20.79 -9.61 18.33
C THR A 101 20.20 -10.68 19.24
N GLU A 102 19.19 -11.43 18.79
CA GLU A 102 18.49 -12.50 19.52
C GLU A 102 17.84 -12.05 20.85
N ASP A 103 17.59 -10.74 21.02
CA ASP A 103 16.89 -10.19 22.19
C ASP A 103 15.38 -10.13 21.92
N TYR A 104 14.75 -11.30 22.04
CA TYR A 104 13.32 -11.47 21.84
C TYR A 104 12.45 -10.75 22.88
N GLY A 105 12.99 -10.48 24.07
CA GLY A 105 12.29 -9.73 25.12
C GLY A 105 12.10 -8.26 24.72
N LEU A 106 13.17 -7.65 24.24
CA LEU A 106 13.16 -6.29 23.69
C LEU A 106 12.24 -6.21 22.46
N ALA A 107 12.40 -7.15 21.50
CA ALA A 107 11.56 -7.18 20.30
C ALA A 107 10.05 -7.24 20.62
N LYS A 108 9.66 -8.03 21.64
CA LYS A 108 8.27 -8.13 22.09
C LYS A 108 7.75 -6.81 22.68
N ARG A 109 8.58 -6.11 23.45
CA ARG A 109 8.23 -4.77 23.98
C ARG A 109 8.05 -3.75 22.87
N ILE A 110 8.97 -3.71 21.89
CA ILE A 110 8.85 -2.81 20.74
C ILE A 110 7.56 -3.10 19.97
N LYS A 111 7.25 -4.37 19.70
CA LYS A 111 6.02 -4.76 19.01
C LYS A 111 4.77 -4.26 19.75
N HIS A 112 4.76 -4.32 21.08
CA HIS A 112 3.63 -3.82 21.87
C HIS A 112 3.48 -2.30 21.77
N VAL A 113 4.61 -1.57 21.77
CA VAL A 113 4.61 -0.11 21.57
C VAL A 113 4.18 0.26 20.15
N GLN A 114 4.59 -0.49 19.13
CA GLN A 114 4.13 -0.28 17.75
C GLN A 114 2.61 -0.38 17.64
N ALA A 115 2.00 -1.42 18.21
CA ALA A 115 0.55 -1.59 18.20
C ALA A 115 -0.17 -0.44 18.91
N ALA A 116 0.36 0.04 20.04
CA ALA A 116 -0.22 1.18 20.75
C ALA A 116 -0.13 2.50 19.96
N VAL A 117 0.87 2.64 19.07
CA VAL A 117 1.00 3.82 18.18
C VAL A 117 0.08 3.71 16.96
N GLU A 118 -0.20 2.50 16.49
CA GLU A 118 -1.18 2.25 15.41
C GLU A 118 -2.64 2.50 15.86
N GLU A 119 -2.92 2.41 17.16
CA GLU A 119 -4.26 2.66 17.74
C GLU A 119 -4.57 4.13 18.06
N LEU A 120 -3.62 5.06 17.87
CA LEU A 120 -3.78 6.51 18.15
C LEU A 120 -4.25 7.30 16.92
#